data_AF-A0A2V9V048-F1
#
_entry.id   AF-A0A2V9V048-F1
#
_cell.length_a   1.000
_cell.length_b   1.000
_cell.length_c   1.000
_cell.angle_alpha   90.00
_cell.angle_beta   90.00
_cell.angle_gamma   90.00
#
_symmetry.space_group_name_H-M   'P 1'
#
loop_
_entity.id
_entity.type
_entity.pdbx_description
1 polymer ?
#
loop_
_entity_poly.entity_id
_entity_poly.type
_entity_poly.pdbx_seq_one_letter_code
_entity_poly.pdbx_strand_id
1 'polypeptide(L)'
;MTIAWGNQKEKWKLPEEPAGRSAPVPFELGAAVKYPVTKDGPDMSSQAADSGLQNKNISIELKWPFHRSTSGADFWVLHAMVQLEGSAGLSAPLAVNLSATVREVLPSLEPKDTEQPIINAVRKEVDRRQLEFVKSGKLVPLQFSSRHYDFKRNQWAFGKASDEEIRTFLERKIYWQTKLVGGDVWLGNETDAQYLQTTTDHLAQVANQIAGEGLIKLERRYATALPALMGRSEEFEAAMRAGLAELERKHAFERG
;
A
#
# COMPACT_ATOMS: atom_id res chain seq x y z
N MET A 1 -18.09 -19.70 37.73
CA MET A 1 -19.18 -18.93 37.09
C MET A 1 -19.04 -19.15 35.60
N THR A 2 -19.90 -19.98 35.03
CA THR A 2 -19.74 -20.54 33.68
C THR A 2 -21.06 -20.34 32.96
N ILE A 3 -21.07 -19.66 31.82
CA ILE A 3 -22.28 -19.43 31.04
C ILE A 3 -22.16 -20.20 29.74
N ALA A 4 -23.09 -21.13 29.53
CA ALA A 4 -23.13 -22.01 28.37
C ALA A 4 -23.84 -21.36 27.17
N TRP A 5 -23.49 -21.81 25.97
CA TRP A 5 -24.12 -21.38 24.73
C TRP A 5 -25.51 -21.98 24.55
N GLY A 6 -26.50 -21.15 24.22
CA GLY A 6 -27.86 -21.56 23.90
C GLY A 6 -28.06 -21.78 22.39
N ASN A 7 -28.56 -22.96 22.01
CA ASN A 7 -28.98 -23.24 20.63
C ASN A 7 -30.23 -22.41 20.25
N GLN A 8 -30.19 -21.74 19.09
CA GLN A 8 -31.42 -21.26 18.45
C GLN A 8 -31.35 -21.48 16.93
N LYS A 9 -31.72 -22.71 16.52
CA LYS A 9 -32.08 -23.00 15.12
C LYS A 9 -33.53 -22.53 14.87
N GLU A 10 -33.85 -22.36 13.59
CA GLU A 10 -35.18 -22.05 13.03
C GLU A 10 -35.74 -20.64 13.28
N LYS A 11 -35.54 -19.75 12.29
CA LYS A 11 -36.64 -19.13 11.51
C LYS A 11 -36.10 -18.14 10.48
N TRP A 12 -35.76 -18.65 9.28
CA TRP A 12 -35.68 -17.85 8.06
C TRP A 12 -36.31 -18.67 6.93
N LYS A 13 -37.56 -18.37 6.57
CA LYS A 13 -38.13 -18.80 5.29
C LYS A 13 -37.77 -17.73 4.25
N LEU A 14 -37.00 -18.12 3.25
CA LEU A 14 -36.82 -17.31 2.04
C LEU A 14 -38.12 -17.34 1.22
N PRO A 15 -38.52 -16.24 0.58
CA PRO A 15 -39.62 -16.26 -0.40
C PRO A 15 -39.19 -17.01 -1.66
N GLU A 16 -40.15 -17.61 -2.36
CA GLU A 16 -39.91 -18.36 -3.60
C GLU A 16 -39.52 -17.44 -4.76
N GLU A 17 -38.56 -17.86 -5.59
CA GLU A 17 -38.18 -17.16 -6.81
C GLU A 17 -39.26 -17.32 -7.91
N PRO A 18 -39.66 -16.25 -8.61
CA PRO A 18 -40.44 -16.39 -9.84
C PRO A 18 -39.56 -16.98 -10.96
N ALA A 19 -40.04 -18.05 -11.59
CA ALA A 19 -39.31 -18.76 -12.63
C ALA A 19 -39.08 -17.88 -13.89
N GLY A 20 -37.82 -17.55 -14.16
CA GLY A 20 -37.44 -16.69 -15.30
C GLY A 20 -35.94 -16.66 -15.57
N ARG A 21 -35.33 -17.83 -15.83
CA ARG A 21 -33.89 -17.91 -16.18
C ARG A 21 -33.59 -17.28 -17.54
N SER A 22 -33.13 -16.03 -17.54
CA SER A 22 -32.07 -15.63 -18.47
C SER A 22 -30.73 -16.18 -17.96
N ALA A 23 -29.84 -16.58 -18.87
CA ALA A 23 -28.52 -17.08 -18.49
C ALA A 23 -27.69 -15.99 -17.79
N PRO A 24 -26.78 -16.34 -16.85
CA PRO A 24 -25.88 -15.36 -16.26
C PRO A 24 -25.00 -14.74 -17.35
N VAL A 25 -25.17 -13.44 -17.58
CA VAL A 25 -24.27 -12.66 -18.42
C VAL A 25 -22.88 -12.69 -17.76
N PRO A 26 -21.79 -12.98 -18.48
CA PRO A 26 -20.45 -12.90 -17.92
C PRO A 26 -20.21 -11.50 -17.34
N PHE A 27 -19.89 -11.44 -16.04
CA PHE A 27 -19.52 -10.18 -15.40
C PHE A 27 -18.14 -9.77 -15.90
N GLU A 28 -18.10 -8.83 -16.86
CA GLU A 28 -16.84 -8.34 -17.42
C GLU A 28 -16.02 -7.62 -16.34
N LEU A 29 -14.74 -7.97 -16.27
CA LEU A 29 -13.76 -7.36 -15.37
C LEU A 29 -13.55 -5.89 -15.76
N GLY A 30 -14.28 -4.99 -15.09
CA GLY A 30 -14.08 -3.55 -15.21
C GLY A 30 -12.61 -3.15 -15.02
N ALA A 31 -12.14 -2.24 -15.87
CA ALA A 31 -10.73 -1.98 -16.14
C ALA A 31 -9.87 -1.79 -14.87
N ALA A 32 -8.86 -2.65 -14.72
CA ALA A 32 -7.83 -2.51 -13.69
C ALA A 32 -6.92 -1.31 -13.97
N VAL A 33 -6.72 -0.49 -12.94
CA VAL A 33 -5.81 0.68 -12.96
C VAL A 33 -4.42 0.25 -12.46
N LYS A 34 -3.37 0.52 -13.23
CA LYS A 34 -1.96 0.25 -12.86
C LYS A 34 -1.20 1.59 -12.90
N TYR A 35 -0.31 1.94 -11.96
CA TYR A 35 0.85 2.80 -12.34
C TYR A 35 1.84 1.85 -13.04
N PRO A 36 2.05 1.99 -14.35
CA PRO A 36 3.41 1.97 -14.85
C PRO A 36 4.13 3.27 -14.44
N VAL A 37 5.45 3.26 -14.50
CA VAL A 37 6.28 4.46 -14.29
C VAL A 37 5.88 5.56 -15.29
N THR A 38 5.48 6.73 -14.79
CA THR A 38 5.24 7.92 -15.60
C THR A 38 6.54 8.45 -16.18
N LYS A 39 6.61 8.56 -17.51
CA LYS A 39 7.58 9.42 -18.18
C LYS A 39 7.01 10.82 -18.34
N ASP A 40 7.85 11.79 -18.04
CA ASP A 40 7.76 13.22 -18.40
C ASP A 40 6.57 14.02 -17.87
N GLY A 41 6.86 15.20 -17.33
CA GLY A 41 5.89 16.30 -17.37
C GLY A 41 6.09 17.10 -18.67
N PRO A 42 5.10 17.90 -19.12
CA PRO A 42 3.80 18.16 -18.49
C PRO A 42 2.63 17.34 -19.08
N ASP A 43 1.59 17.21 -18.27
CA ASP A 43 0.16 16.96 -18.58
C ASP A 43 -0.21 15.91 -19.65
N MET A 44 -0.57 14.70 -19.22
CA MET A 44 -1.76 13.96 -19.69
C MET A 44 -2.17 12.83 -18.72
N SER A 45 -3.44 12.85 -18.30
CA SER A 45 -4.30 11.73 -17.85
C SER A 45 -3.70 10.48 -17.12
N SER A 46 -3.91 10.46 -15.80
CA SER A 46 -4.33 9.32 -14.94
C SER A 46 -3.47 8.05 -14.74
N GLN A 47 -3.77 7.36 -13.61
CA GLN A 47 -3.27 6.07 -13.10
C GLN A 47 -1.88 6.11 -12.43
N ALA A 48 -1.63 5.51 -11.25
CA ALA A 48 -2.59 4.89 -10.30
C ALA A 48 -2.10 3.75 -9.36
N ALA A 49 -0.82 3.62 -8.99
CA ALA A 49 -0.31 2.64 -7.99
C ALA A 49 1.12 2.98 -7.44
N ASP A 50 1.29 3.54 -6.24
CA ASP A 50 1.35 2.73 -5.00
C ASP A 50 2.55 3.19 -4.11
N SER A 51 2.57 2.75 -2.87
CA SER A 51 3.54 2.97 -1.82
C SER A 51 3.32 1.87 -0.73
N GLY A 52 4.34 1.03 -0.50
CA GLY A 52 4.49 0.27 0.76
C GLY A 52 5.82 -0.48 0.91
N LEU A 53 6.48 -0.35 2.08
CA LEU A 53 7.11 -1.45 2.87
C LEU A 53 8.56 -1.61 3.33
N GLN A 54 9.36 -0.57 3.60
CA GLN A 54 10.83 -0.73 3.79
C GLN A 54 11.51 -1.49 2.62
N ASN A 55 10.79 -1.61 1.52
CA ASN A 55 10.77 -2.65 0.49
C ASN A 55 9.75 -2.07 -0.50
N LYS A 56 9.85 -2.30 -1.81
CA LYS A 56 8.72 -1.96 -2.70
C LYS A 56 8.62 -2.91 -3.88
N ASN A 57 8.44 -4.17 -3.50
CA ASN A 57 7.86 -5.21 -4.34
C ASN A 57 6.36 -5.32 -4.01
N ILE A 58 5.64 -4.21 -3.99
CA ILE A 58 4.16 -4.26 -3.96
C ILE A 58 3.58 -3.32 -5.01
N SER A 59 2.35 -3.64 -5.41
CA SER A 59 1.43 -2.76 -6.13
C SER A 59 0.10 -2.67 -5.38
N ILE A 60 -0.55 -1.50 -5.44
CA ILE A 60 -1.87 -1.27 -4.86
C ILE A 60 -2.79 -0.69 -5.92
N GLU A 61 -3.97 -1.31 -6.04
CA GLU A 61 -5.11 -0.80 -6.77
C GLU A 61 -6.13 -0.26 -5.76
N LEU A 62 -6.43 1.05 -5.79
CA LEU A 62 -7.49 1.67 -4.97
C LEU A 62 -8.81 1.73 -5.75
N LYS A 63 -9.90 1.25 -5.14
CA LYS A 63 -11.22 1.14 -5.78
C LYS A 63 -12.15 2.25 -5.30
N TRP A 64 -12.01 3.41 -5.92
CA TRP A 64 -12.81 4.61 -5.68
C TRP A 64 -14.28 4.43 -6.12
N PRO A 65 -15.24 5.16 -5.52
CA PRO A 65 -15.07 6.15 -4.44
C PRO A 65 -15.09 5.51 -3.04
N PHE A 66 -14.95 6.33 -2.00
CA PHE A 66 -15.31 5.94 -0.64
C PHE A 66 -16.83 5.71 -0.51
N HIS A 67 -17.21 4.63 0.17
CA HIS A 67 -18.61 4.33 0.51
C HIS A 67 -18.84 4.49 2.02
N ARG A 68 -19.94 5.12 2.44
CA ARG A 68 -20.30 5.13 3.87
C ARG A 68 -20.71 3.71 4.30
N SER A 69 -20.26 3.27 5.47
CA SER A 69 -20.64 1.96 6.01
C SER A 69 -22.16 1.87 6.22
N THR A 70 -22.75 0.78 5.75
CA THR A 70 -24.19 0.49 5.89
C THR A 70 -24.53 -0.25 7.18
N SER A 71 -23.53 -0.78 7.90
CA SER A 71 -23.70 -1.58 9.12
C SER A 71 -23.80 -0.75 10.41
N GLY A 72 -24.33 0.47 10.33
CA GLY A 72 -24.56 1.36 11.48
C GLY A 72 -23.32 1.92 12.17
N ALA A 73 -22.14 1.86 11.54
CA ALA A 73 -20.88 2.34 12.10
C ALA A 73 -20.39 3.60 11.36
N ASP A 74 -19.86 4.59 12.10
CA ASP A 74 -19.43 5.88 11.56
C ASP A 74 -18.02 5.84 10.96
N PHE A 75 -17.87 5.03 9.91
CA PHE A 75 -16.70 5.02 9.04
C PHE A 75 -17.08 4.96 7.56
N TRP A 76 -16.14 5.39 6.72
CA TRP A 76 -16.19 5.23 5.27
C TRP A 76 -15.22 4.12 4.87
N VAL A 77 -15.58 3.33 3.87
CA VAL A 77 -14.79 2.21 3.37
C VAL A 77 -14.32 2.52 1.96
N LEU A 78 -13.01 2.39 1.72
CA LEU A 78 -12.43 2.28 0.38
C LEU A 78 -11.87 0.87 0.24
N HIS A 79 -12.24 0.16 -0.83
CA HIS A 79 -11.64 -1.14 -1.11
C HIS A 79 -10.30 -0.97 -1.82
N ALA A 80 -9.34 -1.84 -1.53
CA ALA A 80 -8.08 -1.89 -2.23
C ALA A 80 -7.63 -3.33 -2.48
N MET A 81 -6.69 -3.51 -3.40
CA MET A 81 -5.98 -4.76 -3.60
C MET A 81 -4.48 -4.48 -3.51
N VAL A 82 -3.79 -5.10 -2.55
CA VAL A 82 -2.32 -5.11 -2.50
C VAL A 82 -1.83 -6.40 -3.15
N GLN A 83 -0.83 -6.34 -4.03
CA GLN A 83 -0.14 -7.51 -4.57
C GLN A 83 1.33 -7.46 -4.18
N LEU A 84 1.94 -8.61 -3.89
CA LEU A 84 3.38 -8.72 -3.63
C LEU A 84 4.08 -9.10 -4.95
N GLU A 85 4.75 -8.13 -5.56
CA GLU A 85 5.52 -8.29 -6.79
C GLU A 85 6.68 -9.28 -6.61
N GLY A 86 7.02 -10.02 -7.66
CA GLY A 86 8.03 -11.08 -7.58
C GLY A 86 7.65 -12.28 -6.69
N SER A 87 6.41 -12.33 -6.18
CA SER A 87 5.86 -13.52 -5.51
C SER A 87 5.05 -14.40 -6.46
N ALA A 88 4.66 -15.60 -6.00
CA ALA A 88 3.81 -16.53 -6.76
C ALA A 88 2.31 -16.10 -6.80
N GLY A 89 2.05 -14.81 -7.02
CA GLY A 89 0.71 -14.22 -7.03
C GLY A 89 0.08 -14.11 -5.65
N LEU A 90 0.83 -13.66 -4.64
CA LEU A 90 0.30 -13.36 -3.32
C LEU A 90 -0.32 -11.95 -3.31
N SER A 91 -1.49 -11.82 -2.70
CA SER A 91 -2.24 -10.57 -2.60
C SER A 91 -2.95 -10.44 -1.25
N ALA A 92 -3.42 -9.23 -0.96
CA ALA A 92 -4.24 -8.91 0.20
C ALA A 92 -5.36 -7.96 -0.25
N PRO A 93 -6.61 -8.44 -0.41
CA PRO A 93 -7.77 -7.58 -0.56
C PRO A 93 -7.97 -6.80 0.74
N LEU A 94 -8.10 -5.47 0.68
CA LEU A 94 -8.26 -4.61 1.86
C LEU A 94 -9.60 -3.86 1.88
N ALA A 95 -10.09 -3.62 3.09
CA ALA A 95 -11.10 -2.61 3.38
C ALA A 95 -10.47 -1.51 4.24
N VAL A 96 -10.16 -0.36 3.63
CA VAL A 96 -9.62 0.82 4.31
C VAL A 96 -10.77 1.57 4.99
N ASN A 97 -10.84 1.44 6.31
CA ASN A 97 -11.86 2.06 7.14
C ASN A 97 -11.38 3.44 7.63
N LEU A 98 -11.88 4.50 6.99
CA LEU A 98 -11.67 5.89 7.38
C LEU A 98 -12.61 6.26 8.54
N SER A 99 -12.06 6.59 9.70
CA SER A 99 -12.85 7.03 10.87
C SER A 99 -13.37 8.47 10.73
N ALA A 100 -14.52 8.78 11.33
CA ALA A 100 -15.11 10.13 11.34
C ALA A 100 -14.14 11.26 11.75
N THR A 101 -13.33 11.07 12.79
CA THR A 101 -12.33 12.09 13.23
C THR A 101 -11.27 12.39 12.17
N VAL A 102 -10.97 11.45 11.26
CA VAL A 102 -10.06 11.71 10.12
C VAL A 102 -10.83 12.33 8.95
N ARG A 103 -12.11 11.97 8.76
CA ARG A 103 -12.98 12.65 7.80
C ARG A 103 -13.08 14.16 8.10
N GLU A 104 -13.05 14.57 9.36
CA GLU A 104 -13.10 15.99 9.77
C GLU A 104 -11.89 16.82 9.31
N VAL A 105 -10.68 16.23 9.23
CA VAL A 105 -9.45 16.94 8.78
C VAL A 105 -9.22 16.84 7.27
N LEU A 106 -10.04 16.05 6.55
CA LEU A 106 -9.92 15.84 5.11
C LEU A 106 -10.73 16.88 4.32
N PRO A 107 -10.11 17.61 3.37
CA PRO A 107 -10.83 18.55 2.49
C PRO A 107 -11.96 17.87 1.71
N SER A 108 -11.71 16.67 1.18
CA SER A 108 -12.72 15.83 0.54
C SER A 108 -12.40 14.33 0.67
N LEU A 109 -13.22 13.48 0.05
CA LEU A 109 -12.97 12.04 -0.09
C LEU A 109 -12.46 11.66 -1.50
N GLU A 110 -12.10 12.65 -2.30
CA GLU A 110 -11.58 12.43 -3.65
C GLU A 110 -10.12 11.97 -3.61
N PRO A 111 -9.63 11.26 -4.65
CA PRO A 111 -8.27 10.74 -4.71
C PRO A 111 -7.20 11.79 -4.39
N LYS A 112 -7.33 12.99 -4.97
CA LYS A 112 -6.40 14.12 -4.79
C LYS A 112 -6.11 14.51 -3.33
N ASP A 113 -7.05 14.27 -2.41
CA ASP A 113 -6.95 14.68 -1.01
C ASP A 113 -6.67 13.49 -0.07
N THR A 114 -6.80 12.24 -0.57
CA THR A 114 -6.85 11.02 0.26
C THR A 114 -5.95 9.89 -0.22
N GLU A 115 -5.59 9.81 -1.49
CA GLU A 115 -4.79 8.74 -2.08
C GLU A 115 -3.42 8.60 -1.38
N GLN A 116 -2.59 9.64 -1.44
CA GLN A 116 -1.25 9.65 -0.84
C GLN A 116 -1.20 9.15 0.61
N PRO A 117 -2.03 9.65 1.57
CA PRO A 117 -2.00 9.17 2.95
C PRO A 117 -2.66 7.78 3.14
N ILE A 118 -3.61 7.36 2.30
CA ILE A 118 -4.13 5.98 2.34
C ILE A 118 -3.05 5.00 1.93
N ILE A 119 -2.38 5.27 0.81
CA ILE A 119 -1.31 4.40 0.32
C ILE A 119 -0.19 4.36 1.39
N ASN A 120 0.16 5.49 2.01
CA ASN A 120 1.09 5.52 3.14
C ASN A 120 0.59 4.81 4.42
N ALA A 121 -0.71 4.67 4.62
CA ALA A 121 -1.24 3.82 5.68
C ALA A 121 -1.07 2.33 5.34
N VAL A 122 -1.21 1.94 4.07
CA VAL A 122 -0.90 0.58 3.62
C VAL A 122 0.61 0.30 3.72
N ARG A 123 1.50 1.26 3.40
CA ARG A 123 2.94 1.17 3.77
C ARG A 123 3.09 0.76 5.23
N LYS A 124 2.39 1.45 6.13
CA LYS A 124 2.62 1.30 7.56
C LYS A 124 2.16 -0.07 8.07
N GLU A 125 1.06 -0.60 7.53
CA GLU A 125 0.47 -1.86 8.03
C GLU A 125 1.16 -3.11 7.51
N VAL A 126 1.59 -3.19 6.25
CA VAL A 126 2.41 -4.36 5.85
C VAL A 126 3.82 -4.28 6.51
N ASP A 127 4.36 -3.09 6.86
CA ASP A 127 5.71 -2.90 7.49
C ASP A 127 5.71 -3.43 8.93
N ARG A 128 4.61 -3.18 9.63
CA ARG A 128 4.26 -3.81 10.92
C ARG A 128 3.84 -5.28 10.78
N ARG A 129 3.90 -5.83 9.56
CA ARG A 129 3.54 -7.20 9.19
C ARG A 129 2.11 -7.55 9.60
N GLN A 130 1.18 -6.61 9.47
CA GLN A 130 -0.23 -6.75 9.90
C GLN A 130 -1.15 -7.23 8.77
N LEU A 131 -0.72 -7.09 7.51
CA LEU A 131 -1.49 -7.53 6.36
C LEU A 131 -0.99 -8.90 5.90
N GLU A 132 -1.81 -9.92 6.11
CA GLU A 132 -1.54 -11.27 5.64
C GLU A 132 -1.67 -11.33 4.11
N PHE A 133 -0.58 -11.67 3.43
CA PHE A 133 -0.59 -11.94 1.99
C PHE A 133 -0.97 -13.41 1.72
N VAL A 134 -2.19 -13.64 1.25
CA VAL A 134 -2.76 -14.98 1.04
C VAL A 134 -3.58 -15.03 -0.25
N LYS A 135 -3.68 -16.23 -0.84
CA LYS A 135 -4.61 -16.49 -1.96
C LYS A 135 -6.07 -16.61 -1.47
N SER A 136 -6.53 -15.60 -0.74
CA SER A 136 -7.85 -15.52 -0.12
C SER A 136 -8.59 -14.28 -0.62
N GLY A 137 -9.89 -14.44 -0.91
CA GLY A 137 -10.76 -13.31 -1.26
C GLY A 137 -11.26 -12.50 -0.06
N LYS A 138 -10.84 -12.85 1.17
CA LYS A 138 -11.30 -12.18 2.40
C LYS A 138 -10.66 -10.79 2.51
N LEU A 139 -11.50 -9.76 2.64
CA LEU A 139 -11.06 -8.39 2.91
C LEU A 139 -10.40 -8.30 4.30
N VAL A 140 -9.17 -7.81 4.36
CA VAL A 140 -8.45 -7.47 5.59
C VAL A 140 -8.78 -6.01 5.96
N PRO A 141 -9.28 -5.72 7.18
CA PRO A 141 -9.61 -4.36 7.58
C PRO A 141 -8.36 -3.54 7.92
N LEU A 142 -8.11 -2.45 7.20
CA LEU A 142 -7.10 -1.46 7.55
C LEU A 142 -7.77 -0.27 8.27
N GLN A 143 -7.29 0.08 9.46
CA GLN A 143 -7.88 1.14 10.28
C GLN A 143 -7.23 2.51 10.02
N PHE A 144 -7.76 3.23 9.04
CA PHE A 144 -7.29 4.58 8.69
C PHE A 144 -7.89 5.62 9.65
N SER A 145 -7.26 5.68 10.82
CA SER A 145 -7.67 6.48 11.98
C SER A 145 -6.68 7.60 12.31
N SER A 146 -7.02 8.41 13.33
CA SER A 146 -6.21 9.50 13.88
C SER A 146 -4.76 9.12 14.23
N ARG A 147 -4.45 7.82 14.34
CA ARG A 147 -3.08 7.28 14.48
C ARG A 147 -2.14 7.58 13.30
N HIS A 148 -2.68 8.06 12.18
CA HIS A 148 -1.93 8.49 11.00
C HIS A 148 -1.80 10.01 10.86
N TYR A 149 -2.40 10.80 11.76
CA TYR A 149 -2.46 12.25 11.65
C TYR A 149 -1.97 12.94 12.93
N ASP A 150 -0.99 13.84 12.81
CA ASP A 150 -0.53 14.69 13.90
C ASP A 150 -1.37 15.98 13.91
N PHE A 151 -2.43 15.99 14.73
CA PHE A 151 -3.32 17.14 14.91
C PHE A 151 -2.62 18.39 15.45
N LYS A 152 -1.45 18.27 16.11
CA LYS A 152 -0.71 19.45 16.61
C LYS A 152 0.09 20.13 15.50
N ARG A 153 0.53 19.35 14.51
CA ARG A 153 1.27 19.83 13.33
C ARG A 153 0.41 19.96 12.08
N ASN A 154 -0.85 19.53 12.14
CA ASN A 154 -1.81 19.51 11.05
C ASN A 154 -1.28 18.75 9.80
N GLN A 155 -0.63 17.61 10.03
CA GLN A 155 0.06 16.83 8.97
C GLN A 155 -0.09 15.32 9.16
N TRP A 156 0.05 14.56 8.08
CA TRP A 156 0.15 13.09 8.13
C TRP A 156 1.48 12.61 8.74
N ALA A 157 1.44 11.51 9.48
CA ALA A 157 2.54 11.02 10.30
C ALA A 157 2.68 9.49 10.26
N PHE A 158 3.53 8.98 9.36
CA PHE A 158 3.74 7.54 9.20
C PHE A 158 4.94 7.02 10.01
N GLY A 159 6.09 7.67 9.92
CA GLY A 159 7.20 7.54 10.89
C GLY A 159 8.23 8.62 10.60
N LYS A 160 9.02 9.05 11.59
CA LYS A 160 10.18 9.91 11.31
C LYS A 160 11.38 9.01 11.05
N ALA A 161 11.89 9.03 9.84
CA ALA A 161 13.09 8.31 9.45
C ALA A 161 14.37 9.10 9.82
N SER A 162 15.45 8.39 10.14
CA SER A 162 16.81 8.94 10.13
C SER A 162 17.39 8.98 8.70
N ASP A 163 18.52 9.65 8.51
CA ASP A 163 19.19 9.73 7.21
C ASP A 163 19.65 8.35 6.73
N GLU A 164 20.05 7.46 7.64
CA GLU A 164 20.40 6.06 7.36
C GLU A 164 19.18 5.23 6.93
N GLU A 165 18.02 5.46 7.54
CA GLU A 165 16.75 4.83 7.16
C GLU A 165 16.27 5.35 5.79
N ILE A 166 16.42 6.65 5.52
CA ILE A 166 16.15 7.26 4.21
C ILE A 166 17.10 6.70 3.15
N ARG A 167 18.40 6.59 3.44
CA ARG A 167 19.41 5.98 2.55
C ARG A 167 19.03 4.54 2.21
N THR A 168 18.71 3.75 3.22
CA THR A 168 18.26 2.35 3.07
C THR A 168 16.97 2.25 2.22
N PHE A 169 16.01 3.15 2.44
CA PHE A 169 14.78 3.23 1.63
C PHE A 169 15.09 3.54 0.15
N LEU A 170 15.94 4.52 -0.11
CA LEU A 170 16.30 4.94 -1.47
C LEU A 170 17.05 3.84 -2.22
N GLU A 171 18.09 3.25 -1.61
CA GLU A 171 18.84 2.13 -2.19
C GLU A 171 17.93 0.97 -2.60
N ARG A 172 17.05 0.54 -1.68
CA ARG A 172 16.08 -0.56 -1.93
C ARG A 172 15.08 -0.21 -3.02
N LYS A 173 14.50 1.00 -2.98
CA LYS A 173 13.56 1.48 -3.99
C LYS A 173 14.19 1.46 -5.38
N ILE A 174 15.42 1.99 -5.49
CA ILE A 174 16.13 2.09 -6.76
C ILE A 174 16.48 0.69 -7.28
N TYR A 175 17.07 -0.17 -6.45
CA TYR A 175 17.36 -1.57 -6.80
C TYR A 175 16.13 -2.32 -7.31
N TRP A 176 15.03 -2.31 -6.54
CA TRP A 176 13.85 -3.11 -6.90
C TRP A 176 13.11 -2.58 -8.12
N GLN A 177 12.99 -1.27 -8.28
CA GLN A 177 12.36 -0.69 -9.48
C GLN A 177 13.22 -0.92 -10.73
N THR A 178 14.54 -0.74 -10.66
CA THR A 178 15.42 -1.07 -11.80
C THR A 178 15.42 -2.58 -12.11
N LYS A 179 15.28 -3.46 -11.11
CA LYS A 179 15.22 -4.91 -11.31
C LYS A 179 13.90 -5.41 -11.91
N LEU A 180 12.76 -4.89 -11.44
CA LEU A 180 11.43 -5.40 -11.83
C LEU A 180 10.83 -4.67 -13.04
N VAL A 181 11.11 -3.37 -13.17
CA VAL A 181 10.53 -2.52 -14.23
C VAL A 181 11.61 -2.05 -15.21
N GLY A 182 12.82 -1.78 -14.72
CA GLY A 182 13.89 -1.17 -15.50
C GLY A 182 13.73 0.34 -15.66
N GLY A 183 14.75 0.97 -16.25
CA GLY A 183 14.80 2.42 -16.44
C GLY A 183 15.12 3.20 -15.17
N ASP A 184 14.92 4.52 -15.24
CA ASP A 184 15.28 5.47 -14.19
C ASP A 184 14.16 5.64 -13.15
N VAL A 185 14.57 5.82 -11.90
CA VAL A 185 13.71 5.81 -10.72
C VAL A 185 13.48 7.24 -10.21
N TRP A 186 12.23 7.71 -10.27
CA TRP A 186 11.86 9.04 -9.80
C TRP A 186 11.92 9.15 -8.28
N LEU A 187 12.75 10.06 -7.75
CA LEU A 187 12.93 10.28 -6.30
C LEU A 187 12.13 11.46 -5.73
N GLY A 188 11.60 12.35 -6.57
CA GLY A 188 10.79 13.49 -6.14
C GLY A 188 9.33 13.15 -5.82
N ASN A 189 9.02 11.94 -5.36
CA ASN A 189 7.65 11.54 -5.03
C ASN A 189 7.27 12.01 -3.62
N GLU A 190 6.30 12.92 -3.53
CA GLU A 190 5.81 13.44 -2.25
C GLU A 190 5.21 12.36 -1.34
N THR A 191 4.71 11.25 -1.91
CA THR A 191 4.24 10.09 -1.14
C THR A 191 5.36 9.49 -0.30
N ASP A 192 6.57 9.39 -0.86
CA ASP A 192 7.75 8.87 -0.15
C ASP A 192 8.24 9.87 0.90
N ALA A 193 8.24 11.16 0.58
CA ALA A 193 8.60 12.23 1.51
C ALA A 193 7.66 12.26 2.73
N GLN A 194 6.34 12.18 2.50
CA GLN A 194 5.32 12.09 3.56
C GLN A 194 5.47 10.81 4.39
N TYR A 195 5.84 9.68 3.78
CA TYR A 195 6.02 8.42 4.51
C TYR A 195 7.14 8.52 5.55
N LEU A 196 8.27 9.09 5.14
CA LEU A 196 9.50 9.21 5.92
C LEU A 196 9.50 10.46 6.85
N GLN A 197 8.42 11.26 6.84
CA GLN A 197 8.31 12.59 7.46
C GLN A 197 9.49 13.51 7.11
N THR A 198 9.75 13.65 5.82
CA THR A 198 10.86 14.45 5.27
C THR A 198 10.41 15.23 4.02
N THR A 199 11.31 15.93 3.33
CA THR A 199 11.02 16.66 2.09
C THR A 199 11.63 15.96 0.87
N THR A 200 11.07 16.18 -0.31
CA THR A 200 11.63 15.66 -1.57
C THR A 200 13.04 16.20 -1.85
N ASP A 201 13.37 17.38 -1.30
CA ASP A 201 14.70 17.99 -1.38
C ASP A 201 15.70 17.25 -0.49
N HIS A 202 15.28 16.84 0.72
CA HIS A 202 16.10 16.01 1.60
C HIS A 202 16.30 14.59 1.03
N LEU A 203 15.27 14.00 0.40
CA LEU A 203 15.44 12.76 -0.37
C LEU A 203 16.49 12.92 -1.48
N ALA A 204 16.48 14.06 -2.19
CA ALA A 204 17.48 14.36 -3.21
C ALA A 204 18.88 14.58 -2.59
N GLN A 205 19.00 15.17 -1.41
CA GLN A 205 20.27 15.33 -0.70
C GLN A 205 20.89 13.97 -0.34
N VAL A 206 20.12 13.06 0.26
CA VAL A 206 20.59 11.70 0.58
C VAL A 206 20.91 10.92 -0.71
N ALA A 207 20.12 11.09 -1.78
CA ALA A 207 20.43 10.49 -3.08
C ALA A 207 21.75 10.99 -3.68
N ASN A 208 22.13 12.26 -3.48
CA ASN A 208 23.43 12.77 -3.92
C ASN A 208 24.60 12.10 -3.16
N GLN A 209 24.42 11.73 -1.89
CA GLN A 209 25.42 10.96 -1.14
C GLN A 209 25.61 9.57 -1.75
N ILE A 210 24.50 8.84 -1.99
CA ILE A 210 24.48 7.52 -2.66
C ILE A 210 25.13 7.60 -4.06
N ALA A 211 24.93 8.71 -4.79
CA ALA A 211 25.55 8.95 -6.09
C ALA A 211 27.07 9.21 -5.97
N GLY A 212 27.51 9.94 -4.94
CA GLY A 212 28.94 10.15 -4.64
C GLY A 212 29.69 8.86 -4.28
N GLU A 213 28.99 7.86 -3.76
CA GLU A 213 29.51 6.51 -3.53
C GLU A 213 29.57 5.64 -4.80
N GLY A 214 29.09 6.12 -5.95
CA GLY A 214 29.05 5.36 -7.20
C GLY A 214 28.00 4.23 -7.24
N LEU A 215 27.04 4.24 -6.32
CA LEU A 215 25.93 3.26 -6.28
C LEU A 215 24.83 3.61 -7.29
N ILE A 216 24.61 4.91 -7.57
CA ILE A 216 23.60 5.39 -8.53
C ILE A 216 24.16 6.52 -9.40
N LYS A 217 23.58 6.69 -10.59
CA LYS A 217 23.63 7.95 -11.34
C LYS A 217 22.41 8.77 -10.95
N LEU A 218 22.56 10.08 -10.70
CA LEU A 218 21.44 10.96 -10.33
C LEU A 218 21.36 12.17 -11.27
N GLU A 219 20.24 12.33 -11.98
CA GLU A 219 19.99 13.45 -12.89
C GLU A 219 18.57 14.01 -12.64
N ARG A 220 18.45 15.29 -12.26
CA ARG A 220 17.15 15.96 -12.04
C ARG A 220 16.17 15.18 -11.12
N ARG A 221 16.69 14.47 -10.10
CA ARG A 221 15.96 13.55 -9.19
C ARG A 221 15.48 12.23 -9.80
N TYR A 222 15.88 11.89 -11.03
CA TYR A 222 15.85 10.53 -11.55
C TYR A 222 17.14 9.80 -11.19
N ALA A 223 17.02 8.59 -10.67
CA ALA A 223 18.14 7.75 -10.27
C ALA A 223 18.24 6.48 -11.13
N THR A 224 19.40 6.24 -11.72
CA THR A 224 19.73 4.97 -12.40
C THR A 224 20.57 4.12 -11.47
N ALA A 225 20.19 2.87 -11.20
CA ALA A 225 21.03 1.94 -10.45
C ALA A 225 22.32 1.65 -11.23
N LEU A 226 23.49 1.80 -10.60
CA LEU A 226 24.78 1.42 -11.19
C LEU A 226 25.11 -0.05 -10.84
N PRO A 227 26.06 -0.69 -11.55
CA PRO A 227 26.45 -2.08 -11.28
C PRO A 227 26.85 -2.35 -9.82
N ALA A 228 27.38 -1.36 -9.11
CA ALA A 228 27.73 -1.48 -7.69
C ALA A 228 26.50 -1.69 -6.79
N LEU A 229 25.39 -0.98 -7.03
CA LEU A 229 24.13 -1.20 -6.30
C LEU A 229 23.46 -2.51 -6.74
N MET A 230 23.48 -2.83 -8.03
CA MET A 230 22.92 -4.09 -8.55
C MET A 230 23.67 -5.32 -8.05
N GLY A 231 24.97 -5.18 -7.75
CA GLY A 231 25.81 -6.22 -7.12
C GLY A 231 25.41 -6.57 -5.68
N ARG A 232 24.66 -5.69 -4.98
CA ARG A 232 24.09 -5.97 -3.65
C ARG A 232 22.78 -6.77 -3.71
N SER A 233 22.52 -7.48 -4.80
CA SER A 233 21.30 -8.25 -5.03
C SER A 233 20.99 -9.25 -3.91
N GLU A 234 22.00 -9.99 -3.44
CA GLU A 234 21.84 -10.99 -2.38
C GLU A 234 21.34 -10.36 -1.06
N GLU A 235 21.87 -9.19 -0.69
CA GLU A 235 21.46 -8.43 0.50
C GLU A 235 19.98 -8.05 0.44
N PHE A 236 19.54 -7.43 -0.67
CA PHE A 236 18.17 -6.98 -0.85
C PHE A 236 17.18 -8.14 -0.95
N GLU A 237 17.55 -9.22 -1.65
CA GLU A 237 16.71 -10.42 -1.74
C GLU A 237 16.63 -11.20 -0.43
N ALA A 238 17.74 -11.30 0.32
CA ALA A 238 17.74 -11.94 1.63
C ALA A 238 16.85 -11.17 2.62
N ALA A 239 16.92 -9.82 2.61
CA ALA A 239 16.03 -8.98 3.40
C ALA A 239 14.55 -9.19 3.02
N MET A 240 14.23 -9.29 1.73
CA MET A 240 12.86 -9.58 1.26
C MET A 240 12.39 -10.97 1.74
N ARG A 241 13.21 -12.01 1.57
CA ARG A 241 12.89 -13.38 2.02
C ARG A 241 12.69 -13.45 3.54
N ALA A 242 13.54 -12.79 4.31
CA ALA A 242 13.41 -12.72 5.78
C ALA A 242 12.12 -12.00 6.21
N GLY A 243 11.77 -10.88 5.55
CA GLY A 243 10.53 -10.16 5.80
C GLY A 243 9.28 -11.01 5.53
N LEU A 244 9.27 -11.77 4.43
CA LEU A 244 8.17 -12.69 4.09
C LEU A 244 8.07 -13.85 5.09
N ALA A 245 9.17 -14.51 5.41
CA ALA A 245 9.19 -15.61 6.38
C ALA A 245 8.72 -15.16 7.77
N GLU A 246 9.03 -13.93 8.18
CA GLU A 246 8.55 -13.37 9.44
C GLU A 246 7.05 -13.02 9.42
N LEU A 247 6.54 -12.52 8.29
CA LEU A 247 5.10 -12.32 8.07
C LEU A 247 4.33 -13.65 8.14
N GLU A 248 4.80 -14.66 7.42
CA GLU A 248 4.23 -16.01 7.42
C GLU A 248 4.22 -16.62 8.83
N ARG A 249 5.33 -16.50 9.57
CA ARG A 249 5.47 -16.95 10.96
C ARG A 249 4.45 -16.26 11.87
N LYS A 250 4.22 -14.95 11.70
CA LYS A 250 3.28 -14.20 12.54
C LYS A 250 1.84 -14.66 12.32
N HIS A 251 1.40 -14.74 11.07
CA HIS A 251 0.03 -15.16 10.75
C HIS A 251 -0.20 -16.67 10.87
N ALA A 252 0.86 -17.50 10.93
CA ALA A 252 0.72 -18.93 11.22
C ALA A 252 0.03 -19.21 12.57
N PHE A 253 0.24 -18.35 13.57
CA PHE A 253 -0.43 -18.45 14.88
C PHE A 253 -1.88 -17.94 14.87
N GLU A 254 -2.30 -17.20 13.84
CA GLU A 254 -3.67 -16.66 13.71
C GLU A 254 -4.60 -17.61 12.92
N ARG A 255 -4.04 -18.72 12.40
CA ARG A 255 -4.76 -19.75 11.60
C ARG A 255 -5.04 -21.05 12.38
N GLY A 256 -4.59 -21.16 13.62
CA GLY A 256 -4.75 -22.34 14.50
C GLY A 256 -5.60 -22.04 15.73
#